data_AF-K0VRM7-F1
#
_entry.id   AF-K0VRM7-F1
#
_cell.length_a   1.000
_cell.length_b   1.000
_cell.length_c   1.000
_cell.angle_alpha   90.00
_cell.angle_beta   90.00
_cell.angle_gamma   90.00
#
_symmetry.space_group_name_H-M   'P 1'
#
loop_
_entity.id
_entity.type
_entity.pdbx_description
1 polymer ?
#
loop_
_entity_poly.entity_id
_entity_poly.type
_entity_poly.pdbx_seq_one_letter_code
_entity_poly.pdbx_strand_id
1 'polypeptide(L)'
;AVARTIWRDPAGAVDKIEELLVKGFAADRIAAAVTNDPAAYGALRGSNRLVDRLLASGRERKEAMQAVSDAAARLLRSLGSAYVNVLDAERLVIAEERRRMAVAIPSLSRAAEEVLLRLTAEAKTDGRKRNVSATPLDPSIRREFADVSKALDQRFGRNAIVRGEKDLINRVPPAHRPAFAAMHEKLKVLQHTDRQENSQELISERHQRAVNRGRVIDL
;
A
#
# COMPACT_ATOMS: atom_id res chain seq x y z
N ALA A 1 -22.50 -24.50 -6.59
CA ALA A 1 -23.05 -25.84 -6.88
C ALA A 1 -23.28 -26.67 -5.61
N VAL A 2 -22.28 -26.76 -4.73
CA VAL A 2 -22.28 -27.63 -3.54
C VAL A 2 -23.30 -27.24 -2.46
N ALA A 3 -23.54 -25.95 -2.21
CA ALA A 3 -24.56 -25.53 -1.24
C ALA A 3 -25.98 -26.04 -1.56
N ARG A 4 -26.28 -26.25 -2.86
CA ARG A 4 -27.60 -26.72 -3.34
C ARG A 4 -27.91 -28.17 -2.95
N THR A 5 -26.88 -28.97 -2.67
CA THR A 5 -27.04 -30.37 -2.28
C THR A 5 -27.19 -30.53 -0.77
N ILE A 6 -26.87 -29.49 0.02
CA ILE A 6 -26.86 -29.52 1.48
C ILE A 6 -28.09 -28.81 2.04
N TRP A 7 -28.29 -27.55 1.65
CA TRP A 7 -29.32 -26.68 2.22
C TRP A 7 -30.54 -26.55 1.31
N ARG A 8 -31.71 -26.38 1.93
CA ARG A 8 -32.97 -26.05 1.23
C ARG A 8 -32.93 -24.63 0.67
N ASP A 9 -32.32 -23.70 1.41
CA ASP A 9 -31.97 -22.35 0.96
C ASP A 9 -30.43 -22.22 0.86
N PRO A 10 -29.87 -22.46 -0.33
CA PRO A 10 -28.43 -22.40 -0.55
C PRO A 10 -27.88 -20.98 -0.53
N ALA A 11 -28.70 -19.98 -0.86
CA ALA A 11 -28.25 -18.58 -0.91
C ALA A 11 -28.08 -18.04 0.51
N GLY A 12 -29.10 -18.18 1.37
CA GLY A 12 -29.02 -17.74 2.75
C GLY A 12 -27.93 -18.45 3.56
N ALA A 13 -27.59 -19.70 3.24
CA ALA A 13 -26.48 -20.40 3.86
C ALA A 13 -25.10 -19.82 3.44
N VAL A 14 -24.94 -19.44 2.17
CA VAL A 14 -23.73 -18.80 1.67
C VAL A 14 -23.58 -17.40 2.27
N ASP A 15 -24.67 -16.63 2.35
CA ASP A 15 -24.64 -15.27 2.92
C ASP A 15 -24.15 -15.27 4.38
N LYS A 16 -24.60 -16.23 5.20
CA LYS A 16 -24.11 -16.39 6.58
C LYS A 16 -22.63 -16.75 6.65
N ILE A 17 -22.15 -17.58 5.74
CA ILE A 17 -20.72 -17.96 5.67
C ILE A 17 -19.88 -16.75 5.25
N GLU A 18 -20.36 -15.96 4.30
CA GLU A 18 -19.73 -14.71 3.88
C GLU A 18 -19.71 -13.67 5.00
N GLU A 19 -20.80 -13.52 5.75
CA GLU A 19 -20.84 -12.61 6.91
C GLU A 19 -19.76 -12.95 7.96
N LEU A 20 -19.49 -14.24 8.19
CA LEU A 20 -18.42 -14.66 9.10
C LEU A 20 -17.02 -14.37 8.52
N LEU A 21 -16.84 -14.53 7.21
CA LEU A 21 -15.61 -14.15 6.53
C LEU A 21 -15.37 -12.63 6.61
N VAL A 22 -16.41 -11.82 6.39
CA VAL A 22 -16.40 -10.36 6.56
C VAL A 22 -16.03 -9.97 8.00
N LYS A 23 -16.56 -10.67 8.99
CA LYS A 23 -16.21 -10.48 10.42
C LYS A 23 -14.79 -10.94 10.77
N GLY A 24 -14.05 -11.52 9.83
CA GLY A 24 -12.64 -11.91 10.00
C GLY A 24 -12.43 -13.27 10.65
N PHE A 25 -13.45 -14.14 10.69
CA PHE A 25 -13.27 -15.51 11.15
C PHE A 25 -12.44 -16.31 10.12
N ALA A 26 -11.48 -17.09 10.61
CA ALA A 26 -10.66 -17.95 9.76
C ALA A 26 -11.53 -18.96 9.01
N ALA A 27 -11.29 -19.14 7.71
CA ALA A 27 -12.04 -20.07 6.87
C ALA A 27 -12.03 -21.49 7.46
N ASP A 28 -10.89 -21.97 7.95
CA ASP A 28 -10.76 -23.29 8.59
C ASP A 28 -11.56 -23.45 9.90
N ARG A 29 -11.91 -22.35 10.57
CA ARG A 29 -12.79 -22.40 11.74
C ARG A 29 -14.25 -22.47 11.32
N ILE A 30 -14.63 -21.69 10.31
CA ILE A 30 -15.97 -21.73 9.72
C ILE A 30 -16.24 -23.12 9.13
N ALA A 31 -15.23 -23.71 8.47
CA ALA A 31 -15.21 -25.10 8.02
C ALA A 31 -15.70 -26.10 9.07
N ALA A 32 -14.98 -26.12 10.20
CA ALA A 32 -15.19 -27.07 11.26
C ALA A 32 -16.58 -26.86 11.86
N ALA A 33 -17.00 -25.60 12.01
CA ALA A 33 -18.33 -25.28 12.49
C ALA A 33 -19.44 -25.74 11.52
N VAL A 34 -19.27 -25.58 10.20
CA VAL A 34 -20.23 -26.06 9.19
C VAL A 34 -20.27 -27.60 9.16
N THR A 35 -19.13 -28.29 9.31
CA THR A 35 -19.10 -29.75 9.37
C THR A 35 -19.75 -30.28 10.65
N ASN A 36 -19.52 -29.61 11.78
CA ASN A 36 -20.04 -30.02 13.09
C ASN A 36 -21.54 -29.73 13.24
N ASP A 37 -22.00 -28.58 12.76
CA ASP A 37 -23.42 -28.21 12.80
C ASP A 37 -23.85 -27.48 11.51
N PRO A 38 -24.11 -28.22 10.43
CA PRO A 38 -24.54 -27.63 9.15
C PRO A 38 -25.96 -27.04 9.24
N ALA A 39 -26.75 -27.39 10.26
CA ALA A 39 -28.11 -26.87 10.44
C ALA A 39 -28.14 -25.42 10.96
N ALA A 40 -27.10 -24.98 11.67
CA ALA A 40 -26.94 -23.59 12.12
C ALA A 40 -26.88 -22.59 10.94
N TYR A 41 -26.35 -23.06 9.81
CA TYR A 41 -26.17 -22.25 8.60
C TYR A 41 -27.41 -22.27 7.69
N GLY A 42 -28.31 -23.24 7.85
CA GLY A 42 -29.57 -23.28 7.13
C GLY A 42 -30.29 -24.61 7.29
N ALA A 43 -31.58 -24.65 6.94
CA ALA A 43 -32.35 -25.89 6.97
C ALA A 43 -31.80 -26.89 5.94
N LEU A 44 -31.45 -28.09 6.37
CA LEU A 44 -30.95 -29.15 5.50
C LEU A 44 -32.04 -29.75 4.61
N ARG A 45 -31.64 -30.25 3.44
CA ARG A 45 -32.51 -31.02 2.55
C ARG A 45 -32.98 -32.34 3.20
N GLY A 46 -34.10 -32.86 2.71
CA GLY A 46 -34.73 -34.07 3.23
C GLY A 46 -35.38 -33.92 4.62
N SER A 47 -35.83 -35.04 5.18
CA SER A 47 -36.48 -35.13 6.50
C SER A 47 -35.60 -35.87 7.50
N ASN A 48 -35.56 -35.37 8.75
CA ASN A 48 -34.87 -36.04 9.86
C ASN A 48 -35.82 -36.90 10.71
N ARG A 49 -37.11 -36.99 10.34
CA ARG A 49 -38.09 -37.73 11.14
C ARG A 49 -37.82 -39.23 11.00
N LEU A 50 -37.90 -39.97 12.10
CA LEU A 50 -37.71 -41.42 12.11
C LEU A 50 -38.65 -42.14 11.15
N VAL A 51 -39.90 -41.68 11.08
CA VAL A 51 -40.93 -42.20 10.17
C VAL A 51 -40.59 -42.02 8.69
N ASP A 52 -39.84 -40.97 8.36
CA ASP A 52 -39.48 -40.61 6.98
C ASP A 52 -38.14 -41.22 6.56
N ARG A 53 -37.44 -41.92 7.46
CA ARG A 53 -36.08 -42.42 7.25
C ARG A 53 -35.97 -43.41 6.09
N LEU A 54 -37.02 -44.20 5.87
CA LEU A 54 -37.09 -45.18 4.77
C LEU A 54 -37.66 -44.59 3.47
N LEU A 55 -38.17 -43.35 3.51
CA LEU A 55 -38.74 -42.64 2.37
C LEU A 55 -37.67 -41.87 1.59
N ALA A 56 -38.05 -41.36 0.41
CA ALA A 56 -37.19 -40.52 -0.42
C ALA A 56 -36.61 -39.32 0.35
N SER A 57 -37.41 -38.70 1.21
CA SER A 57 -36.99 -37.58 2.05
C SER A 57 -35.93 -37.96 3.09
N GLY A 58 -35.95 -39.20 3.61
CA GLY A 58 -34.90 -39.74 4.47
C GLY A 58 -33.59 -40.00 3.71
N ARG A 59 -33.69 -40.46 2.46
CA ARG A 59 -32.52 -40.63 1.57
C ARG A 59 -31.89 -39.29 1.20
N GLU A 60 -32.69 -38.30 0.82
CA GLU A 60 -32.22 -36.93 0.57
C GLU A 60 -31.49 -36.33 1.79
N ARG A 61 -31.98 -36.62 3.00
CA ARG A 61 -31.31 -36.16 4.22
C ARG A 61 -29.96 -36.85 4.44
N LYS A 62 -29.86 -38.14 4.12
CA LYS A 62 -28.60 -38.89 4.18
C LYS A 62 -27.60 -38.36 3.14
N GLU A 63 -28.05 -38.10 1.93
CA GLU A 63 -27.25 -37.51 0.85
C GLU A 63 -26.78 -36.10 1.21
N ALA A 64 -27.64 -35.26 1.81
CA ALA A 64 -27.26 -33.94 2.28
C ALA A 64 -26.17 -34.00 3.36
N MET A 65 -26.25 -34.94 4.31
CA MET A 65 -25.23 -35.12 5.35
C MET A 65 -23.90 -35.67 4.79
N GLN A 66 -23.95 -36.61 3.84
CA GLN A 66 -22.75 -37.06 3.13
C GLN A 66 -22.12 -35.93 2.32
N ALA A 67 -22.96 -35.14 1.65
CA ALA A 67 -22.50 -33.97 0.93
C ALA A 67 -21.81 -32.98 1.86
N VAL A 68 -22.26 -32.72 3.09
CA VAL A 68 -21.55 -31.84 4.05
C VAL A 68 -20.11 -32.29 4.27
N SER A 69 -19.88 -33.59 4.49
CA SER A 69 -18.55 -34.16 4.73
C SER A 69 -17.60 -33.95 3.53
N ASP A 70 -18.10 -34.19 2.31
CA ASP A 70 -17.29 -34.08 1.09
C ASP A 70 -17.17 -32.63 0.58
N ALA A 71 -18.19 -31.83 0.87
CA ALA A 71 -18.35 -30.45 0.44
C ALA A 71 -17.54 -29.47 1.25
N ALA A 72 -17.50 -29.64 2.58
CA ALA A 72 -16.88 -28.68 3.48
C ALA A 72 -15.47 -28.35 2.98
N ALA A 73 -14.65 -29.39 2.72
CA ALA A 73 -13.30 -29.25 2.20
C ALA A 73 -13.20 -28.50 0.84
N ARG A 74 -14.18 -28.65 -0.06
CA ARG A 74 -14.17 -28.01 -1.39
C ARG A 74 -14.73 -26.59 -1.37
N LEU A 75 -15.79 -26.37 -0.60
CA LEU A 75 -16.41 -25.07 -0.36
C LEU A 75 -15.37 -24.14 0.29
N LEU A 76 -14.59 -24.65 1.25
CA LEU A 76 -13.51 -23.91 1.89
C LEU A 76 -12.35 -23.59 0.96
N ARG A 77 -11.93 -24.55 0.15
CA ARG A 77 -10.80 -24.32 -0.76
C ARG A 77 -11.16 -23.27 -1.82
N SER A 78 -12.41 -23.23 -2.27
CA SER A 78 -12.88 -22.26 -3.27
C SER A 78 -13.24 -20.90 -2.68
N LEU A 79 -13.96 -20.84 -1.54
CA LEU A 79 -14.34 -19.57 -0.91
C LEU A 79 -13.22 -18.97 -0.07
N GLY A 80 -12.51 -19.79 0.70
CA GLY A 80 -11.38 -19.35 1.53
C GLY A 80 -10.23 -18.80 0.70
N SER A 81 -9.85 -19.44 -0.40
CA SER A 81 -8.77 -18.93 -1.26
C SER A 81 -9.15 -17.63 -1.97
N ALA A 82 -10.38 -17.52 -2.50
CA ALA A 82 -10.82 -16.30 -3.17
C ALA A 82 -10.94 -15.11 -2.20
N TYR A 83 -11.53 -15.34 -1.02
CA TYR A 83 -11.80 -14.27 -0.05
C TYR A 83 -10.53 -13.82 0.69
N VAL A 84 -9.67 -14.75 1.11
CA VAL A 84 -8.40 -14.43 1.78
C VAL A 84 -7.47 -13.68 0.83
N ASN A 85 -7.34 -14.12 -0.43
CA ASN A 85 -6.42 -13.49 -1.37
C ASN A 85 -6.83 -12.05 -1.73
N VAL A 86 -8.12 -11.78 -1.94
CA VAL A 86 -8.58 -10.42 -2.27
C VAL A 86 -8.47 -9.50 -1.05
N LEU A 87 -8.93 -9.95 0.11
CA LEU A 87 -8.89 -9.15 1.33
C LEU A 87 -7.46 -8.86 1.79
N ASP A 88 -6.56 -9.83 1.70
CA ASP A 88 -5.16 -9.63 2.08
C ASP A 88 -4.43 -8.74 1.08
N ALA A 89 -4.74 -8.83 -0.22
CA ALA A 89 -4.22 -7.89 -1.21
C ALA A 89 -4.66 -6.45 -0.91
N GLU A 90 -5.94 -6.24 -0.61
CA GLU A 90 -6.46 -4.91 -0.21
C GLU A 90 -5.81 -4.40 1.08
N ARG A 91 -5.66 -5.27 2.08
CA ARG A 91 -4.98 -4.93 3.34
C ARG A 91 -3.52 -4.54 3.11
N LEU A 92 -2.80 -5.26 2.24
CA LEU A 92 -1.42 -4.94 1.90
C LEU A 92 -1.32 -3.57 1.20
N VAL A 93 -2.24 -3.26 0.28
CA VAL A 93 -2.30 -1.95 -0.38
C VAL A 93 -2.52 -0.83 0.64
N ILE A 94 -3.48 -1.00 1.56
CA ILE A 94 -3.79 -0.01 2.60
C ILE A 94 -2.61 0.11 3.59
N ALA A 95 -2.00 -1.00 3.99
CA ALA A 95 -0.86 -1.00 4.91
C ALA A 95 0.35 -0.28 4.29
N GLU A 96 0.59 -0.50 3.00
CA GLU A 96 1.65 0.17 2.25
C GLU A 96 1.35 1.66 2.04
N GLU A 97 0.10 2.03 1.75
CA GLU A 97 -0.34 3.44 1.72
C GLU A 97 -0.09 4.11 3.08
N ARG A 98 -0.51 3.48 4.18
CA ARG A 98 -0.28 3.98 5.55
C ARG A 98 1.20 4.08 5.89
N ARG A 99 2.02 3.10 5.50
CA ARG A 99 3.47 3.11 5.69
C ARG A 99 4.12 4.30 4.98
N ARG A 100 3.69 4.60 3.75
CA ARG A 100 4.16 5.78 3.00
C ARG A 100 3.73 7.08 3.67
N MET A 101 2.49 7.15 4.15
CA MET A 101 1.96 8.32 4.87
C MET A 101 2.56 8.52 6.27
N ALA A 102 3.07 7.46 6.91
CA ALA A 102 3.71 7.54 8.22
C ALA A 102 5.03 8.34 8.19
N VAL A 103 5.62 8.55 7.01
CA VAL A 103 6.78 9.42 6.86
C VAL A 103 6.32 10.87 6.94
N ALA A 104 6.49 11.47 8.12
CA ALA A 104 6.29 12.90 8.30
C ALA A 104 7.25 13.66 7.39
N ILE A 105 6.72 14.55 6.55
CA ILE A 105 7.53 15.49 5.78
C ILE A 105 7.71 16.73 6.68
N PRO A 106 8.96 17.09 7.05
CA PRO A 106 9.22 18.28 7.84
C PRO A 106 8.67 19.53 7.16
N SER A 107 8.15 20.47 7.95
CA SER A 107 7.82 21.81 7.46
C SER A 107 9.10 22.59 7.19
N LEU A 108 9.09 23.41 6.14
CA LEU A 108 10.13 24.39 5.90
C LEU A 108 9.92 25.63 6.76
N SER A 109 11.00 26.29 7.16
CA SER A 109 10.94 27.62 7.74
C SER A 109 10.53 28.65 6.68
N ARG A 110 9.99 29.81 7.09
CA ARG A 110 9.58 30.86 6.14
C ARG A 110 10.72 31.31 5.23
N ALA A 111 11.94 31.41 5.77
CA ALA A 111 13.12 31.75 4.99
C ALA A 111 13.43 30.68 3.93
N ALA A 112 13.33 29.40 4.28
CA ALA A 112 13.53 28.29 3.35
C ALA A 112 12.42 28.24 2.28
N GLU A 113 11.18 28.57 2.63
CA GLU A 113 10.07 28.69 1.67
C GLU A 113 10.27 29.83 0.67
N GLU A 114 10.71 31.01 1.13
CA GLU A 114 11.01 32.16 0.26
C GLU A 114 12.15 31.84 -0.71
N VAL A 115 13.21 31.19 -0.24
CA VAL A 115 14.30 30.70 -1.08
C VAL A 115 13.79 29.68 -2.10
N LEU A 116 12.93 28.73 -1.69
CA LEU A 116 12.35 27.76 -2.61
C LEU A 116 11.50 28.43 -3.69
N LEU A 117 10.70 29.44 -3.33
CA LEU A 117 9.89 30.23 -4.26
C LEU A 117 10.77 30.97 -5.28
N ARG A 118 11.86 31.57 -4.81
CA ARG A 118 12.84 32.23 -5.68
C ARG A 118 13.48 31.23 -6.65
N LEU A 119 13.99 30.11 -6.16
CA LEU A 119 14.60 29.06 -6.97
C LEU A 119 13.62 28.47 -8.00
N THR A 120 12.34 28.32 -7.63
CA THR A 120 11.32 27.86 -8.58
C THR A 120 10.96 28.90 -9.63
N ALA A 121 10.97 30.19 -9.29
CA ALA A 121 10.80 31.25 -10.27
C ALA A 121 11.97 31.28 -11.27
N GLU A 122 13.21 31.22 -10.75
CA GLU A 122 14.45 31.14 -11.55
C GLU A 122 14.43 29.92 -12.48
N ALA A 123 14.08 28.73 -11.97
CA ALA A 123 14.00 27.50 -12.76
C ALA A 123 12.97 27.56 -13.90
N LYS A 124 11.89 28.34 -13.75
CA LYS A 124 10.88 28.55 -14.81
C LYS A 124 11.39 29.48 -15.92
N THR A 125 12.21 30.48 -15.57
CA THR A 125 12.79 31.43 -16.53
C THR A 125 14.02 30.86 -17.24
N ASP A 126 14.84 30.03 -16.57
CA ASP A 126 16.14 29.56 -17.07
C ASP A 126 16.08 28.27 -17.92
N GLY A 127 14.93 27.97 -18.53
CA GLY A 127 14.71 26.77 -19.38
C GLY A 127 15.70 26.59 -20.55
N ARG A 128 16.66 27.51 -20.76
CA ARG A 128 17.70 27.45 -21.79
C ARG A 128 19.15 27.52 -21.29
N LYS A 129 19.42 27.83 -20.01
CA LYS A 129 20.77 27.85 -19.43
C LYS A 129 20.75 27.36 -17.99
N ARG A 130 21.24 26.15 -17.81
CA ARG A 130 21.17 25.30 -16.61
C ARG A 130 22.12 25.76 -15.49
N ASN A 131 22.15 27.04 -15.18
CA ASN A 131 22.95 27.62 -14.10
C ASN A 131 22.01 28.38 -13.15
N VAL A 132 21.21 27.63 -12.38
CA VAL A 132 20.53 28.18 -11.21
C VAL A 132 21.60 28.88 -10.36
N SER A 133 21.33 30.13 -10.01
CA SER A 133 22.29 31.06 -9.47
C SER A 133 23.14 30.45 -8.33
N ALA A 134 24.47 30.58 -8.47
CA ALA A 134 25.50 30.11 -7.55
C ALA A 134 25.57 30.93 -6.25
N THR A 135 24.43 31.33 -5.70
CA THR A 135 24.40 31.90 -4.34
C THR A 135 24.39 30.73 -3.37
N PRO A 136 25.45 30.55 -2.56
CA PRO A 136 25.49 29.48 -1.57
C PRO A 136 24.30 29.61 -0.63
N LEU A 137 23.52 28.54 -0.46
CA LEU A 137 22.44 28.56 0.52
C LEU A 137 23.00 28.60 1.93
N ASP A 138 22.25 29.25 2.82
CA ASP A 138 22.57 29.23 4.25
C ASP A 138 22.61 27.77 4.77
N PRO A 139 23.61 27.38 5.57
CA PRO A 139 23.73 26.02 6.09
C PRO A 139 22.49 25.47 6.78
N SER A 140 21.68 26.32 7.42
CA SER A 140 20.41 25.91 8.04
C SER A 140 19.36 25.53 7.00
N ILE A 141 19.21 26.34 5.96
CA ILE A 141 18.27 26.10 4.85
C ILE A 141 18.66 24.84 4.07
N ARG A 142 19.96 24.62 3.86
CA ARG A 142 20.46 23.39 3.22
C ARG A 142 20.04 22.14 3.98
N ARG A 143 20.15 22.17 5.31
CA ARG A 143 19.75 21.06 6.17
C ARG A 143 18.24 20.80 6.10
N GLU A 144 17.43 21.85 6.12
CA GLU A 144 15.97 21.72 5.94
C GLU A 144 15.62 21.10 4.58
N PHE A 145 16.29 21.53 3.51
CA PHE A 145 16.09 20.96 2.18
C PHE A 145 16.50 19.49 2.13
N ALA A 146 17.62 19.12 2.75
CA ALA A 146 18.09 17.74 2.85
C ALA A 146 17.11 16.85 3.64
N ASP A 147 16.58 17.34 4.76
CA ASP A 147 15.62 16.61 5.60
C ASP A 147 14.30 16.37 4.85
N VAL A 148 13.79 17.39 4.15
CA VAL A 148 12.61 17.27 3.28
C VAL A 148 12.89 16.34 2.10
N SER A 149 14.03 16.48 1.42
CA SER A 149 14.47 15.63 0.31
C SER A 149 14.50 14.16 0.70
N LYS A 150 15.06 13.86 1.89
CA LYS A 150 15.12 12.52 2.47
C LYS A 150 13.73 11.97 2.82
N ALA A 151 12.85 12.78 3.41
CA ALA A 151 11.48 12.37 3.72
C ALA A 151 10.68 12.06 2.44
N LEU A 152 10.86 12.86 1.37
CA LEU A 152 10.25 12.62 0.07
C LEU A 152 10.77 11.31 -0.56
N ASP A 153 12.07 11.06 -0.50
CA ASP A 153 12.66 9.82 -1.01
C ASP A 153 12.19 8.58 -0.22
N GLN A 154 11.97 8.70 1.08
CA GLN A 154 11.40 7.63 1.91
C GLN A 154 9.93 7.36 1.58
N ARG A 155 9.15 8.40 1.28
CA ARG A 155 7.71 8.30 1.01
C ARG A 155 7.37 7.87 -0.42
N PHE A 156 8.11 8.38 -1.40
CA PHE A 156 7.83 8.16 -2.82
C PHE A 156 8.81 7.21 -3.50
N GLY A 157 9.93 6.89 -2.85
CA GLY A 157 11.04 6.16 -3.43
C GLY A 157 12.16 7.11 -3.86
N ARG A 158 13.39 6.60 -3.81
CA ARG A 158 14.61 7.37 -4.09
C ARG A 158 14.54 8.01 -5.47
N ASN A 159 14.63 9.34 -5.51
CA ASN A 159 14.61 10.16 -6.73
C ASN A 159 13.32 10.07 -7.57
N ALA A 160 12.22 9.54 -7.01
CA ALA A 160 10.99 9.31 -7.78
C ALA A 160 10.40 10.63 -8.32
N ILE A 161 10.45 11.71 -7.53
CA ILE A 161 9.93 13.03 -7.90
C ILE A 161 10.78 13.66 -9.01
N VAL A 162 12.12 13.64 -8.86
CA VAL A 162 13.00 14.25 -9.88
C VAL A 162 13.02 13.50 -11.20
N ARG A 163 12.84 12.17 -11.17
CA ARG A 163 12.71 11.36 -12.39
C ARG A 163 11.37 11.56 -13.10
N GLY A 164 10.37 12.16 -12.45
CA GLY A 164 9.04 12.33 -13.03
C GLY A 164 8.35 10.99 -13.26
N GLU A 165 8.44 10.07 -12.29
CA GLU A 165 7.79 8.76 -12.37
C GLU A 165 6.26 8.94 -12.51
N LYS A 166 5.67 8.39 -13.58
CA LYS A 166 4.25 8.63 -13.93
C LYS A 166 3.26 8.14 -12.87
N ASP A 167 3.64 7.13 -12.10
CA ASP A 167 2.78 6.51 -11.09
C ASP A 167 2.84 7.21 -9.73
N LEU A 168 3.63 8.27 -9.60
CA LEU A 168 3.86 8.93 -8.31
C LEU A 168 2.58 9.58 -7.74
N ILE A 169 1.73 10.13 -8.61
CA ILE A 169 0.44 10.68 -8.21
C ILE A 169 -0.53 9.60 -7.70
N ASN A 170 -0.38 8.36 -8.17
CA ASN A 170 -1.18 7.22 -7.71
C ASN A 170 -0.75 6.76 -6.31
N ARG A 171 0.48 7.08 -5.88
CA ARG A 171 0.99 6.82 -4.52
C ARG A 171 0.49 7.83 -3.49
N VAL A 172 -0.22 8.89 -3.92
CA VAL A 172 -0.83 9.89 -3.06
C VAL A 172 -2.34 9.60 -2.94
N PRO A 173 -2.91 9.63 -1.72
CA PRO A 173 -4.35 9.48 -1.52
C PRO A 173 -5.13 10.47 -2.39
N PRO A 174 -6.27 10.06 -3.00
CA PRO A 174 -7.02 10.90 -3.94
C PRO A 174 -7.33 12.32 -3.44
N ALA A 175 -7.65 12.46 -2.16
CA ALA A 175 -7.95 13.74 -1.51
C ALA A 175 -6.78 14.75 -1.54
N HIS A 176 -5.53 14.27 -1.59
CA HIS A 176 -4.33 15.10 -1.55
C HIS A 176 -3.67 15.28 -2.93
N ARG A 177 -4.15 14.59 -3.97
CA ARG A 177 -3.60 14.69 -5.33
C ARG A 177 -3.59 16.12 -5.89
N PRO A 178 -4.64 16.95 -5.72
CA PRO A 178 -4.63 18.31 -6.26
C PRO A 178 -3.54 19.19 -5.62
N ALA A 179 -3.41 19.12 -4.28
CA ALA A 179 -2.38 19.85 -3.55
C ALA A 179 -0.97 19.37 -3.93
N PHE A 180 -0.79 18.05 -4.04
CA PHE A 180 0.48 17.48 -4.47
C PHE A 180 0.87 17.90 -5.88
N ALA A 181 -0.07 17.90 -6.83
CA ALA A 181 0.16 18.34 -8.20
C ALA A 181 0.58 19.82 -8.27
N ALA A 182 -0.05 20.69 -7.47
CA ALA A 182 0.31 22.10 -7.39
C ALA A 182 1.72 22.33 -6.82
N MET A 183 2.17 21.46 -5.90
CA MET A 183 3.49 21.53 -5.26
C MET A 183 4.58 20.76 -6.01
N HIS A 184 4.23 19.91 -6.99
CA HIS A 184 5.15 18.97 -7.62
C HIS A 184 6.42 19.63 -8.18
N GLU A 185 6.26 20.73 -8.92
CA GLU A 185 7.40 21.46 -9.48
C GLU A 185 8.30 22.07 -8.41
N LYS A 186 7.72 22.54 -7.29
CA LYS A 186 8.49 23.06 -6.15
C LYS A 186 9.31 21.96 -5.50
N LEU A 187 8.71 20.80 -5.24
CA LEU A 187 9.41 19.65 -4.66
C LEU A 187 10.52 19.13 -5.57
N LYS A 188 10.30 19.17 -6.89
CA LYS A 188 11.29 18.79 -7.89
C LYS A 188 12.50 19.73 -7.88
N VAL A 189 12.28 21.04 -7.81
CA VAL A 189 13.36 22.03 -7.68
C VAL A 189 14.12 21.85 -6.38
N LEU A 190 13.43 21.69 -5.24
CA LEU A 190 14.06 21.44 -3.93
C LEU A 190 15.03 20.24 -3.98
N GLN A 191 14.55 19.09 -4.46
CA GLN A 191 15.40 17.89 -4.57
C GLN A 191 16.52 18.05 -5.62
N HIS A 192 16.35 18.91 -6.62
CA HIS A 192 17.44 19.19 -7.58
C HIS A 192 18.53 20.03 -6.92
N THR A 193 18.15 21.08 -6.20
CA THR A 193 19.07 21.96 -5.47
C THR A 193 19.88 21.19 -4.43
N ASP A 194 19.23 20.38 -3.59
CA ASP A 194 19.91 19.52 -2.60
C ASP A 194 20.96 18.58 -3.24
N ARG A 195 20.66 18.00 -4.42
CA ARG A 195 21.64 17.15 -5.14
C ARG A 195 22.80 17.94 -5.72
N GLN A 196 22.56 19.15 -6.21
CA GLN A 196 23.61 20.03 -6.75
C GLN A 196 24.58 20.45 -5.64
N GLU A 197 24.05 20.86 -4.49
CA GLU A 197 24.88 21.27 -3.35
C GLU A 197 25.71 20.12 -2.77
N ASN A 198 25.10 18.94 -2.57
CA ASN A 198 25.83 17.75 -2.15
C ASN A 198 26.93 17.37 -3.16
N SER A 199 26.68 17.55 -4.47
CA SER A 199 27.69 17.29 -5.50
C SER A 199 28.85 18.29 -5.42
N GLN A 200 28.57 19.57 -5.20
CA GLN A 200 29.57 20.63 -5.04
C GLN A 200 30.43 20.43 -3.77
N GLU A 201 29.82 20.02 -2.67
CA GLU A 201 30.54 19.71 -1.42
C GLU A 201 31.49 18.52 -1.62
N LEU A 202 31.02 17.43 -2.24
CA LEU A 202 31.87 16.27 -2.53
C LEU A 202 33.04 16.60 -3.47
N ILE A 203 32.82 17.48 -4.47
CA ILE A 203 33.89 17.92 -5.37
C ILE A 203 34.91 18.78 -4.59
N SER A 204 34.43 19.70 -3.75
CA SER A 204 35.27 20.57 -2.92
C SER A 204 36.10 19.77 -1.92
N GLU A 205 35.51 18.77 -1.25
CA GLU A 205 36.23 17.85 -0.37
C GLU A 205 37.31 17.06 -1.10
N ARG A 206 37.01 16.56 -2.32
CA ARG A 206 37.99 15.83 -3.13
C ARG A 206 39.16 16.74 -3.54
N HIS A 207 38.89 17.97 -3.93
CA HIS A 207 39.91 18.96 -4.22
C HIS A 207 40.77 19.27 -2.99
N GLN A 208 40.16 19.47 -1.82
CA GLN A 208 40.91 19.72 -0.58
C GLN A 208 41.80 18.53 -0.19
N ARG A 209 41.31 17.29 -0.33
CA ARG A 209 42.11 16.08 -0.08
C ARG A 209 43.27 15.92 -1.07
N ALA A 210 43.07 16.28 -2.34
CA ALA A 210 44.13 16.28 -3.34
C ALA A 210 45.20 17.35 -3.04
N VAL A 211 44.80 18.57 -2.69
CA VAL A 211 45.72 19.66 -2.30
C VAL A 211 46.50 19.31 -1.04
N ASN A 212 45.84 18.76 -0.01
CA ASN A 212 46.51 18.33 1.22
C ASN A 212 47.51 17.17 0.98
N ARG A 213 47.24 16.27 0.02
CA ARG A 213 48.20 15.21 -0.36
C ARG A 213 49.41 15.74 -1.14
N GLY A 214 49.23 16.73 -2.03
CA GLY A 214 50.35 17.37 -2.71
C GLY A 214 51.29 18.08 -1.75
N ARG A 215 50.75 18.75 -0.73
CA ARG A 215 51.52 19.51 0.27
C ARG A 215 52.36 18.65 1.22
N VAL A 216 52.06 17.35 1.34
CA VAL A 216 52.81 16.39 2.18
C VAL A 216 54.02 15.81 1.43
N ILE A 217 54.07 15.94 0.10
CA ILE A 217 55.16 15.40 -0.74
C ILE A 217 56.28 16.44 -0.94
N ASP A 218 56.03 17.72 -0.64
CA ASP A 218 56.99 18.83 -0.77
C ASP A 218 57.72 19.22 0.55
N LEU A 219 57.77 18.31 1.54
CA LEU A 219 58.54 18.43 2.79
C LEU A 219 59.49 17.23 2.94
#